data_AF-A0A849N7T6-F1
#
_entry.id   AF-A0A849N7T6-F1
#
_cell.length_a   1.000
_cell.length_b   1.000
_cell.length_c   1.000
_cell.angle_alpha   90.00
_cell.angle_beta   90.00
_cell.angle_gamma   90.00
#
_symmetry.space_group_name_H-M   'P 1'
#
loop_
_entity.id
_entity.type
_entity.pdbx_description
1 polymer ?
#
loop_
_entity_poly.entity_id
_entity_poly.type
_entity_poly.pdbx_seq_one_letter_code
_entity_poly.pdbx_strand_id
1 'polypeptide(L)'
;MAAGLKRKPTGLELAEALVQVTGDLPATTAVRAEPERGTERRQVAVPPAPKVELVQINFRASKDLAKLIARLSAERGSTRRLVAQLLQLDGHEVPAADLNPPDTRRRYDD
;
A
#
# COMPACT_ATOMS: atom_id res chain seq x y z
N MET A 1 -31.57 31.35 3.42
CA MET A 1 -30.47 32.19 2.90
C MET A 1 -29.15 31.54 3.29
N ALA A 2 -28.36 31.03 2.33
CA ALA A 2 -27.09 30.38 2.63
C ALA A 2 -25.97 31.42 2.65
N ALA A 3 -25.35 31.61 3.82
CA ALA A 3 -24.20 32.50 3.97
C ALA A 3 -22.96 31.83 3.35
N GLY A 4 -22.45 32.40 2.25
CA GLY A 4 -21.22 31.94 1.62
C GLY A 4 -20.01 32.14 2.55
N LEU A 5 -19.19 31.09 2.70
CA LEU A 5 -17.96 31.17 3.50
C LEU A 5 -16.97 32.14 2.83
N LYS A 6 -16.74 33.29 3.47
CA LYS A 6 -15.86 34.37 2.98
C LYS A 6 -14.36 34.06 3.08
N ARG A 7 -13.97 32.88 3.56
CA ARG A 7 -12.57 32.42 3.64
C ARG A 7 -12.51 30.89 3.65
N LYS A 8 -11.37 30.34 3.21
CA LYS A 8 -11.11 28.89 3.29
C LYS A 8 -11.04 28.48 4.77
N PRO A 9 -11.82 27.49 5.22
CA PRO A 9 -11.78 27.01 6.59
C PRO A 9 -10.42 26.41 6.91
N THR A 10 -9.97 26.60 8.13
CA THR A 10 -8.76 25.96 8.67
C THR A 10 -8.99 24.47 8.88
N GLY A 11 -7.91 23.69 8.96
CA GLY A 11 -8.01 22.23 9.12
C GLY A 11 -8.78 21.79 10.37
N LEU A 12 -8.72 22.58 11.45
CA LEU A 12 -9.47 22.35 12.68
C LEU A 12 -10.97 22.62 12.51
N GLU A 13 -11.33 23.74 11.88
CA GLU A 13 -12.73 24.08 11.58
C GLU A 13 -13.38 23.02 10.65
N LEU A 14 -12.60 22.43 9.74
CA LEU A 14 -13.06 21.34 8.89
C LEU A 14 -13.26 20.04 9.67
N ALA A 15 -12.33 19.71 10.58
CA ALA A 15 -12.41 18.51 11.41
C ALA A 15 -13.61 18.56 12.37
N GLU A 16 -13.87 19.70 13.00
CA GLU A 16 -15.02 19.91 13.88
C GLU A 16 -16.35 19.78 13.13
N ALA A 17 -16.45 20.36 11.92
CA ALA A 17 -17.64 20.23 11.08
C ALA A 17 -17.88 18.78 10.65
N LEU A 18 -16.81 18.02 10.38
CA LEU A 18 -16.92 16.61 10.01
C LEU A 18 -17.36 15.74 11.20
N VAL A 19 -16.85 15.99 12.41
CA VAL A 19 -17.22 15.24 13.62
C VAL A 19 -18.73 15.31 13.91
N GLN A 20 -19.35 16.46 13.69
CA GLN A 20 -20.80 16.61 13.88
C GLN A 20 -21.63 15.83 12.84
N VAL A 21 -21.08 15.58 11.66
CA VAL A 21 -21.76 14.86 10.56
C VAL A 21 -21.48 13.36 10.59
N THR A 22 -20.32 12.95 11.14
CA THR A 22 -19.87 11.56 11.14
C THR A 22 -20.03 10.85 12.48
N GLY A 23 -20.35 11.58 13.57
CA GLY A 23 -20.47 11.03 14.92
C GLY A 23 -21.56 9.96 15.08
N ASP A 24 -22.64 10.05 14.30
CA ASP A 24 -23.77 9.12 14.34
C ASP A 24 -23.78 8.12 13.16
N LEU A 25 -22.73 8.12 12.34
CA LEU A 25 -22.64 7.13 11.26
C LEU A 25 -22.30 5.77 11.88
N PRO A 26 -23.11 4.72 11.65
CA PRO A 26 -22.75 3.38 12.09
C PRO A 26 -21.41 3.01 11.48
N ALA A 27 -20.47 2.55 12.31
CA ALA A 27 -19.19 2.02 11.87
C ALA A 27 -19.46 0.84 10.93
N THR A 28 -19.55 1.14 9.64
CA THR A 28 -19.85 0.13 8.62
C THR A 28 -18.52 -0.54 8.30
N THR A 29 -18.14 -1.50 9.15
CA THR A 29 -17.27 -2.58 8.69
C THR A 29 -18.01 -3.26 7.55
N ALA A 30 -17.65 -2.90 6.31
CA ALA A 30 -18.14 -3.56 5.12
C ALA A 30 -17.67 -5.02 5.15
N VAL A 31 -18.49 -5.90 5.71
CA VAL A 31 -18.47 -7.30 5.34
C VAL A 31 -18.96 -7.34 3.91
N ARG A 32 -18.04 -7.49 2.97
CA ARG A 32 -18.35 -7.69 1.55
C ARG A 32 -19.15 -8.99 1.44
N ALA A 33 -20.47 -8.87 1.30
CA ALA A 33 -21.31 -9.95 0.82
C ALA A 33 -21.04 -10.12 -0.68
N GLU A 34 -20.48 -11.26 -1.07
CA GLU A 34 -20.35 -11.62 -2.48
C GLU A 34 -21.71 -12.06 -3.04
N PRO A 35 -22.07 -11.68 -4.28
CA PRO A 35 -23.07 -12.40 -5.02
C PRO A 35 -22.40 -13.53 -5.82
N GLU A 36 -22.82 -14.77 -5.54
CA GLU A 36 -22.46 -15.93 -6.34
C GLU A 36 -22.99 -15.84 -7.76
N ARG A 37 -22.11 -16.06 -8.76
CA ARG A 37 -22.37 -17.01 -9.85
C ARG A 37 -21.14 -17.28 -10.72
N GLY A 38 -20.79 -18.56 -10.82
CA GLY A 38 -20.29 -19.13 -12.07
C GLY A 38 -18.84 -19.64 -12.05
N THR A 39 -18.74 -20.96 -12.24
CA THR A 39 -17.56 -21.78 -12.57
C THR A 39 -16.51 -22.02 -11.48
N GLU A 40 -16.69 -23.16 -10.82
CA GLU A 40 -15.73 -23.89 -9.99
C GLU A 40 -14.35 -24.02 -10.67
N ARG A 41 -13.48 -23.04 -10.46
CA ARG A 41 -12.05 -23.35 -10.32
C ARG A 41 -11.85 -23.60 -8.86
N ARG A 42 -11.62 -24.85 -8.49
CA ARG A 42 -11.17 -25.26 -7.15
C ARG A 42 -9.89 -24.49 -6.86
N GLN A 43 -10.02 -23.30 -6.28
CA GLN A 43 -8.92 -22.54 -5.75
C GLN A 43 -8.40 -23.40 -4.60
N VAL A 44 -7.30 -24.11 -4.86
CA VAL A 44 -6.53 -24.73 -3.81
C VAL A 44 -6.21 -23.59 -2.85
N ALA A 45 -6.80 -23.64 -1.65
CA ALA A 45 -6.55 -22.65 -0.62
C ALA A 45 -5.06 -22.72 -0.30
N VAL A 46 -4.27 -21.81 -0.90
CA VAL A 46 -2.86 -21.67 -0.59
C VAL A 46 -2.83 -21.20 0.86
N PRO A 47 -2.17 -21.93 1.78
CA PRO A 47 -2.07 -21.51 3.16
C PRO A 47 -1.51 -20.08 3.21
N PRO A 48 -2.01 -19.21 4.11
CA PRO A 48 -1.53 -17.85 4.21
C PRO A 48 -0.02 -17.90 4.44
N ALA A 49 0.75 -17.24 3.56
CA ALA A 49 2.19 -17.18 3.69
C ALA A 49 2.56 -16.70 5.09
N PRO A 50 3.62 -17.26 5.71
CA PRO A 50 4.06 -16.84 7.03
C PRO A 50 4.26 -15.32 7.03
N LYS A 51 3.63 -14.65 7.99
CA LYS A 51 3.72 -13.20 8.15
C LYS A 51 5.15 -12.86 8.56
N VAL A 52 5.96 -12.44 7.60
CA VAL A 52 7.28 -11.86 7.87
C VAL A 52 7.05 -10.50 8.52
N GLU A 53 7.65 -10.28 9.69
CA GLU A 53 7.65 -8.98 10.35
C GLU A 53 8.38 -7.97 9.46
N LEU A 54 7.72 -6.87 9.12
CA LEU A 54 8.29 -5.82 8.26
C LEU A 54 8.72 -4.64 9.12
N VAL A 55 9.99 -4.25 8.99
CA VAL A 55 10.57 -3.07 9.63
C VAL A 55 10.85 -2.00 8.59
N GLN A 56 10.49 -0.75 8.87
CA GLN A 56 10.75 0.38 7.97
C GLN A 56 12.20 0.84 8.08
N ILE A 57 12.87 0.99 6.93
CA ILE A 57 14.22 1.53 6.82
C ILE A 57 14.15 2.90 6.16
N ASN A 58 14.65 3.94 6.84
CA ASN A 58 14.63 5.32 6.34
C ASN A 58 16.06 5.88 6.22
N PHE A 59 16.39 6.50 5.08
CA PHE A 59 17.66 7.20 4.90
C PHE A 59 17.54 8.37 3.91
N ARG A 60 18.50 9.31 3.97
CA ARG A 60 18.63 10.40 2.99
C ARG A 60 19.68 10.02 1.94
N ALA A 61 19.42 10.38 0.69
CA ALA A 61 20.31 10.13 -0.45
C ALA A 61 20.49 11.40 -1.29
N SER A 62 21.55 11.45 -2.10
CA SER A 62 21.66 12.48 -3.14
C SER A 62 20.55 12.33 -4.18
N LYS A 63 20.23 13.42 -4.90
CA LYS A 63 19.19 13.42 -5.94
C LYS A 63 19.47 12.37 -7.02
N ASP A 64 20.73 12.20 -7.42
CA ASP A 64 21.10 11.28 -8.49
C ASP A 64 21.01 9.82 -8.03
N LEU A 65 21.41 9.54 -6.78
CA LEU A 65 21.24 8.21 -6.20
C LEU A 65 19.76 7.83 -6.07
N ALA A 66 18.91 8.77 -5.62
CA ALA A 66 17.47 8.54 -5.52
C ALA A 66 16.84 8.20 -6.89
N LYS A 67 17.24 8.92 -7.96
CA LYS A 67 16.80 8.63 -9.33
C LYS A 67 17.24 7.25 -9.80
N LEU A 68 18.50 6.88 -9.54
CA LEU A 68 19.03 5.59 -9.94
C LEU A 68 18.28 4.44 -9.24
N ILE A 69 18.06 4.55 -7.92
CA ILE A 69 17.29 3.57 -7.15
C ILE A 69 15.87 3.45 -7.71
N ALA A 70 15.20 4.58 -8.00
CA ALA A 70 13.84 4.57 -8.53
C ALA A 70 13.75 3.80 -9.86
N ARG A 71 14.68 4.09 -10.80
CA ARG A 71 14.75 3.40 -12.09
C ARG A 71 15.00 1.89 -11.92
N LEU A 72 16.02 1.50 -11.17
CA LEU A 72 16.36 0.08 -10.96
C LEU A 72 15.25 -0.65 -10.22
N SER A 73 14.60 0.00 -9.25
CA SER A 73 13.46 -0.56 -8.54
C SER A 73 12.26 -0.79 -9.47
N ALA A 74 12.06 0.07 -10.47
CA ALA A 74 11.02 -0.11 -11.46
C ALA A 74 11.30 -1.34 -12.34
N GLU A 75 12.55 -1.49 -12.81
CA GLU A 75 13.01 -2.62 -13.62
C GLU A 75 12.93 -3.96 -12.86
N ARG A 76 13.27 -3.96 -11.57
CA ARG A 76 13.20 -5.17 -10.72
C ARG A 76 11.80 -5.43 -10.15
N GLY A 77 10.91 -4.44 -10.16
CA GLY A 77 9.54 -4.55 -9.67
C GLY A 77 9.30 -3.98 -8.26
N SER A 78 10.33 -3.84 -7.43
CA SER A 78 10.26 -3.02 -6.20
C SER A 78 11.65 -2.71 -5.65
N THR A 79 11.74 -1.70 -4.79
CA THR A 79 12.97 -1.40 -4.04
C THR A 79 13.32 -2.52 -3.06
N ARG A 80 12.31 -3.13 -2.43
CA ARG A 80 12.50 -4.30 -1.54
C ARG A 80 13.20 -5.44 -2.28
N ARG A 81 12.71 -5.79 -3.48
CA ARG A 81 13.33 -6.82 -4.32
C ARG A 81 14.73 -6.42 -4.80
N LEU A 82 14.93 -5.16 -5.18
CA LEU A 82 16.26 -4.67 -5.59
C LEU A 82 17.29 -4.89 -4.49
N VAL A 83 17.00 -4.48 -3.25
CA VAL A 83 17.91 -4.63 -2.11
C VAL A 83 18.13 -6.11 -1.79
N ALA A 84 17.06 -6.91 -1.76
CA ALA A 84 17.12 -8.36 -1.55
C ALA A 84 18.05 -9.06 -2.56
N GLN A 85 17.96 -8.70 -3.84
CA GLN A 85 18.83 -9.26 -4.87
C GLN A 85 20.29 -8.83 -4.72
N LEU A 86 20.54 -7.57 -4.32
CA LEU A 86 21.91 -7.11 -4.05
C LEU A 86 22.54 -7.87 -2.88
N LEU A 87 21.80 -8.08 -1.79
CA LEU A 87 22.27 -8.86 -0.65
C LEU A 87 22.52 -10.33 -1.01
N GLN A 88 21.66 -10.92 -1.85
CA GLN A 88 21.87 -12.28 -2.34
C GLN A 88 23.12 -12.40 -3.23
N LEU A 89 23.37 -11.41 -4.09
CA LEU A 89 24.59 -11.36 -4.92
C LEU A 89 25.86 -11.20 -4.07
N ASP A 90 25.75 -10.55 -2.91
CA ASP A 90 26.81 -10.41 -1.93
C ASP A 90 26.98 -11.68 -1.05
N GLY A 91 26.14 -12.70 -1.24
CA GLY A 91 26.24 -14.00 -0.56
C GLY A 91 25.43 -14.10 0.74
N HIS A 92 24.58 -13.12 1.06
CA HIS A 92 23.70 -13.21 2.22
C HIS A 92 22.50 -14.13 1.98
N GLU A 93 22.07 -14.81 3.05
CA GLU A 93 20.79 -15.52 3.04
C GLU A 93 19.65 -14.50 3.15
N VAL A 94 18.79 -14.48 2.13
CA VAL A 94 17.69 -13.51 2.02
C VAL A 94 16.36 -14.24 2.04
N PRO A 95 15.40 -13.82 2.88
CA PRO A 95 14.09 -14.47 2.93
C PRO A 95 13.36 -14.42 1.58
N ALA A 96 12.68 -15.52 1.23
CA ALA A 96 11.96 -15.61 -0.04
C ALA A 96 10.88 -14.53 -0.21
N ALA A 97 10.31 -14.04 0.89
CA ALA A 97 9.32 -12.96 0.91
C ALA A 97 9.90 -11.60 0.45
N ASP A 98 11.21 -11.38 0.64
CA ASP A 98 11.91 -10.17 0.21
C ASP A 98 12.35 -10.25 -1.25
N LEU A 99 12.66 -11.46 -1.74
CA LEU A 99 12.92 -11.73 -3.15
C LEU A 99 11.62 -11.66 -3.98
N ASN A 100 10.49 -12.07 -3.41
CA ASN A 100 9.19 -12.12 -4.08
C ASN A 100 8.13 -11.34 -3.31
N PRO A 101 8.27 -10.01 -3.16
CA PRO A 101 7.26 -9.22 -2.49
C PRO A 101 5.96 -9.18 -3.32
N PRO A 102 4.78 -9.16 -2.66
CA PRO A 102 3.51 -9.07 -3.35
C PRO A 102 3.41 -7.78 -4.17
N ASP A 103 2.86 -7.87 -5.38
CA ASP A 103 2.61 -6.72 -6.23
C ASP A 103 1.37 -5.97 -5.71
N THR A 104 1.60 -4.90 -4.95
CA THR A 104 0.53 -4.01 -4.44
C THR A 104 0.31 -2.79 -5.34
N ARG A 105 0.89 -2.75 -6.54
CA ARG A 105 0.68 -1.63 -7.46
C ARG A 105 -0.75 -1.66 -7.97
N ARG A 106 -1.48 -0.57 -7.72
CA ARG A 106 -2.77 -0.33 -8.38
C ARG A 106 -2.51 -0.10 -9.86
N ARG A 107 -3.05 -0.96 -10.71
CA ARG A 107 -3.15 -0.74 -12.16
C ARG A 107 -4.54 -0.22 -12.43
N TYR A 108 -4.65 0.87 -13.18
CA TYR A 108 -5.91 1.28 -13.77
C TYR A 108 -6.01 0.54 -15.10
N ASP A 109 -7.09 -0.19 -15.33
CA ASP A 109 -7.39 -0.73 -16.66
C ASP A 109 -7.62 0.47 -17.60
N ASP A 110 -7.01 0.44 -18.79
CA ASP A 110 -7.07 1.48 -19.82
C ASP A 110 -8.47 1.64 -20.44
#